data_AF-A0A355IW84-F1
#
_entry.id   AF-A0A355IW84-F1
#
_cell.length_a   1.000
_cell.length_b   1.000
_cell.length_c   1.000
_cell.angle_alpha   90.00
_cell.angle_beta   90.00
_cell.angle_gamma   90.00
#
_symmetry.space_group_name_H-M   'P 1'
#
loop_
_entity.id
_entity.type
_entity.pdbx_description
1 polymer ?
#
loop_
_entity_poly.entity_id
_entity_poly.type
_entity_poly.pdbx_seq_one_letter_code
_entity_poly.pdbx_strand_id
1 'polypeptide(L)'
;MGYIKSWTCNLFLVICFRATKLVKEKIGLFAAVFFVLGLLSVLGQPAKDSYNKGANSNEINSWFFASEDSLSRYATYFVQIILEDNWISKKNLGVKYGTDKQGLTNIPISAYSTITGFTSGTIWRPNTIKVYTTDDNNKFQYFVVGIVEWKLLGATIYTQSKRFKGIVSTK
;
A
#
# COMPACT_ATOMS: atom_id res chain seq x y z
N MET A 1 -27.63 15.71 18.34
CA MET A 1 -26.25 16.06 17.95
C MET A 1 -26.14 16.15 16.42
N GLY A 2 -26.85 17.09 15.76
CA GLY A 2 -27.00 17.08 14.28
C GLY A 2 -26.91 18.44 13.59
N TYR A 3 -27.07 19.55 14.31
CA TYR A 3 -27.13 20.89 13.71
C TYR A 3 -25.78 21.61 13.58
N ILE A 4 -24.74 21.18 14.33
CA ILE A 4 -23.42 21.82 14.33
C ILE A 4 -22.61 21.47 13.05
N LYS A 5 -22.92 20.34 12.40
CA LYS A 5 -22.21 19.87 11.20
C LYS A 5 -22.67 20.58 9.90
N SER A 6 -23.87 21.16 9.90
CA SER A 6 -24.46 21.83 8.72
C SER A 6 -23.93 23.27 8.52
N TRP A 7 -23.72 24.01 9.61
CA TRP A 7 -23.21 25.39 9.56
C TRP A 7 -21.74 25.47 9.13
N THR A 8 -20.93 24.49 9.52
CA THR A 8 -19.50 24.45 9.20
C THR A 8 -19.23 24.18 7.72
N CYS A 9 -20.09 23.39 7.03
CA CYS A 9 -19.96 23.17 5.59
C CYS A 9 -20.23 24.44 4.76
N ASN A 10 -21.24 25.23 5.14
CA ASN A 10 -21.59 26.44 4.41
C ASN A 10 -20.49 27.51 4.50
N LEU A 11 -19.89 27.70 5.68
CA LEU A 11 -18.78 28.64 5.85
C LEU A 11 -17.54 28.21 5.05
N PHE A 12 -17.24 26.92 5.02
CA PHE A 12 -16.11 26.38 4.26
C PHE A 12 -16.26 26.66 2.74
N LEU A 13 -17.44 26.41 2.17
CA LEU A 13 -17.70 26.67 0.75
C LEU A 13 -17.57 28.16 0.40
N VAL A 14 -18.05 29.07 1.26
CA VAL A 14 -17.93 30.52 1.06
C VAL A 14 -16.45 30.95 1.08
N ILE A 15 -15.64 30.39 1.98
CA ILE A 15 -14.20 30.67 2.06
C ILE A 15 -13.48 30.14 0.80
N CYS A 16 -13.78 28.92 0.35
CA CYS A 16 -13.21 28.36 -0.88
C CYS A 16 -13.55 29.20 -2.12
N PHE A 17 -14.78 29.71 -2.20
CA PHE A 17 -15.19 30.56 -3.32
C PHE A 17 -14.45 31.91 -3.30
N ARG A 18 -14.30 32.52 -2.12
CA ARG A 18 -13.51 33.76 -1.96
C ARG A 18 -12.02 33.54 -2.31
N ALA A 19 -11.44 32.43 -1.86
CA ALA A 19 -10.06 32.08 -2.19
C ALA A 19 -9.87 31.88 -3.70
N THR A 20 -10.77 31.16 -4.36
CA THR A 20 -10.73 30.94 -5.82
C THR A 20 -10.84 32.27 -6.58
N LYS A 21 -11.73 33.16 -6.13
CA LYS A 21 -11.87 34.52 -6.70
C LYS A 21 -10.57 35.33 -6.55
N LEU A 22 -9.94 35.30 -5.38
CA LEU A 22 -8.65 35.97 -5.13
C LEU A 22 -7.54 35.44 -6.04
N VAL A 23 -7.45 34.12 -6.21
CA VAL A 23 -6.45 33.50 -7.12
C VAL A 23 -6.68 33.96 -8.56
N LYS A 24 -7.95 33.98 -9.01
CA LYS A 24 -8.32 34.47 -10.34
C LYS A 24 -7.92 35.93 -10.54
N GLU A 25 -8.18 36.79 -9.57
CA GLU A 25 -7.93 38.24 -9.66
C GLU A 25 -6.44 38.61 -9.55
N LYS A 26 -5.66 37.89 -8.74
CA LYS A 26 -4.26 38.22 -8.47
C LYS A 26 -3.25 37.51 -9.36
N ILE A 27 -3.53 36.28 -9.77
CA ILE A 27 -2.59 35.42 -10.52
C ILE A 27 -3.10 35.15 -11.93
N GLY A 28 -4.42 35.03 -12.10
CA GLY A 28 -5.07 34.88 -13.39
C GLY A 28 -5.97 33.65 -13.48
N LEU A 29 -6.71 33.56 -14.60
CA LEU A 29 -7.72 32.53 -14.81
C LEU A 29 -7.13 31.11 -14.80
N PHE A 30 -5.98 30.88 -15.45
CA PHE A 30 -5.36 29.57 -15.51
C PHE A 30 -4.95 29.04 -14.13
N ALA A 31 -4.39 29.90 -13.27
CA ALA A 31 -4.04 29.52 -11.91
C ALA A 31 -5.28 29.16 -11.07
N ALA A 32 -6.40 29.86 -11.27
CA ALA A 32 -7.66 29.52 -10.61
C ALA A 32 -8.20 28.16 -11.04
N VAL A 33 -8.08 27.79 -12.33
CA VAL A 33 -8.49 26.47 -12.83
C VAL A 33 -7.65 25.37 -12.19
N PHE A 34 -6.31 25.49 -12.17
CA PHE A 34 -5.44 24.51 -11.51
C PHE A 34 -5.70 24.43 -10.01
N PHE A 35 -6.00 25.55 -9.35
CA PHE A 35 -6.35 25.58 -7.93
C PHE A 35 -7.62 24.79 -7.63
N VAL A 36 -8.67 24.96 -8.44
CA VAL A 36 -9.93 24.21 -8.30
C VAL A 36 -9.73 22.73 -8.59
N LEU A 37 -8.98 22.37 -9.66
CA LEU A 37 -8.64 20.97 -9.96
C LEU A 37 -7.84 20.33 -8.81
N GLY A 38 -6.90 21.07 -8.22
CA GLY A 38 -6.15 20.65 -7.03
C GLY A 38 -7.05 20.37 -5.83
N LEU A 39 -7.98 21.27 -5.52
CA LEU A 39 -8.95 21.09 -4.44
C LEU A 39 -9.90 19.91 -4.69
N LEU A 40 -10.44 19.79 -5.90
CA LEU A 40 -11.34 18.69 -6.28
C LEU A 40 -10.65 17.32 -6.20
N SER A 41 -9.35 17.27 -6.48
CA SER A 41 -8.58 16.04 -6.40
C SER A 41 -8.35 15.53 -5.00
N VAL A 42 -8.35 16.42 -4.00
CA VAL A 42 -8.31 16.06 -2.59
C VAL A 42 -9.68 15.53 -2.14
N LEU A 43 -10.77 16.09 -2.68
CA LEU A 43 -12.15 15.69 -2.35
C LEU A 43 -12.61 14.41 -3.05
N GLY A 44 -12.04 14.07 -4.21
CA GLY A 44 -12.42 12.91 -5.02
C GLY A 44 -11.95 11.55 -4.51
N GLN A 45 -11.42 11.47 -3.27
CA GLN A 45 -11.14 10.17 -2.64
C GLN A 45 -12.48 9.59 -2.16
N PRO A 46 -13.00 8.50 -2.77
CA PRO A 46 -14.26 7.92 -2.32
C PRO A 46 -14.13 7.46 -0.88
N ALA A 47 -15.14 7.80 -0.06
CA ALA A 47 -15.39 7.08 1.18
C ALA A 47 -15.55 5.60 0.83
N LYS A 48 -14.92 4.73 1.61
CA LYS A 48 -14.88 3.28 1.36
C LYS A 48 -16.29 2.69 1.49
N ASP A 49 -17.04 2.68 0.41
CA ASP A 49 -18.26 1.88 0.31
C ASP A 49 -17.88 0.43 -0.02
N SER A 50 -18.17 -0.42 0.96
CA SER A 50 -18.05 -1.86 0.89
C SER A 50 -19.10 -2.42 -0.09
N TYR A 51 -18.81 -2.42 -1.39
CA TYR A 51 -19.30 -3.44 -2.32
C TYR A 51 -18.60 -3.30 -3.69
N ASN A 52 -17.56 -4.11 -3.88
CA ASN A 52 -16.99 -4.65 -5.13
C ASN A 52 -15.48 -4.78 -4.99
N LYS A 53 -15.05 -6.05 -4.90
CA LYS A 53 -13.65 -6.47 -4.99
C LYS A 53 -13.01 -5.91 -6.26
N GLY A 54 -11.86 -5.26 -6.08
CA GLY A 54 -10.92 -4.94 -7.15
C GLY A 54 -10.75 -3.46 -7.42
N ALA A 55 -10.01 -2.75 -6.55
CA ALA A 55 -8.98 -1.78 -6.99
C ALA A 55 -8.31 -1.04 -5.83
N ASN A 56 -8.95 -0.73 -4.70
CA ASN A 56 -8.36 0.19 -3.70
C ASN A 56 -8.65 -0.19 -2.24
N SER A 57 -8.56 -1.46 -1.89
CA SER A 57 -8.44 -1.86 -0.49
C SER A 57 -6.96 -1.84 -0.10
N ASN A 58 -6.65 -1.32 1.09
CA ASN A 58 -5.39 -1.62 1.81
C ASN A 58 -5.36 -3.11 2.24
N GLU A 59 -5.98 -3.99 1.46
CA GLU A 59 -5.90 -5.43 1.63
C GLU A 59 -4.47 -5.80 1.31
N ILE A 60 -3.77 -6.13 2.38
CA ILE A 60 -2.50 -6.81 2.33
C ILE A 60 -2.78 -8.16 1.67
N ASN A 61 -2.59 -8.23 0.34
CA ASN A 61 -2.62 -9.51 -0.37
C ASN A 61 -1.62 -10.42 0.32
N SER A 62 -2.15 -11.47 0.94
CA SER A 62 -1.38 -12.46 1.66
C SER A 62 -1.38 -13.74 0.84
N TRP A 63 -0.20 -14.21 0.48
CA TRP A 63 -0.03 -15.48 -0.20
C TRP A 63 0.20 -16.55 0.84
N PHE A 64 -0.61 -17.60 0.82
CA PHE A 64 -0.50 -18.74 1.72
C PHE A 64 0.23 -19.88 0.98
N PHE A 65 1.23 -20.47 1.64
CA PHE A 65 2.08 -21.52 1.06
C PHE A 65 1.90 -22.86 1.77
N ALA A 66 1.63 -22.84 3.08
CA ALA A 66 1.38 -24.03 3.89
C ALA A 66 0.27 -23.76 4.92
N SER A 67 -0.51 -24.80 5.27
CA SER A 67 -1.47 -24.72 6.37
C SER A 67 -0.76 -24.76 7.72
N GLU A 68 -1.25 -23.97 8.69
CA GLU A 68 -0.73 -23.95 10.06
C GLU A 68 -0.86 -25.32 10.76
N ASP A 69 -1.79 -26.17 10.30
CA ASP A 69 -2.02 -27.53 10.83
C ASP A 69 -0.85 -28.50 10.58
N SER A 70 0.05 -28.15 9.65
CA SER A 70 1.21 -28.98 9.30
C SER A 70 2.43 -28.74 10.19
N LEU A 71 2.39 -27.73 11.07
CA LEU A 71 3.52 -27.24 11.85
C LEU A 71 3.57 -27.83 13.26
N SER A 72 4.72 -27.68 13.92
CA SER A 72 4.81 -27.91 15.37
C SER A 72 3.89 -26.93 16.12
N ARG A 73 3.29 -27.36 17.25
CA ARG A 73 2.25 -26.60 17.99
C ARG A 73 2.72 -25.24 18.53
N TYR A 74 4.00 -24.89 18.44
CA TYR A 74 4.56 -23.76 19.16
C TYR A 74 5.53 -22.95 18.29
N ALA A 75 5.17 -21.67 18.16
CA ALA A 75 5.90 -20.56 17.55
C ALA A 75 5.85 -20.44 16.01
N THR A 76 4.98 -19.53 15.55
CA THR A 76 5.15 -18.86 14.26
C THR A 76 6.02 -17.63 14.42
N TYR A 77 6.96 -17.47 13.51
CA TYR A 77 7.90 -16.37 13.44
C TYR A 77 7.59 -15.47 12.26
N PHE A 78 8.19 -14.29 12.28
CA PHE A 78 8.02 -13.29 11.24
C PHE A 78 9.37 -12.69 10.87
N VAL A 79 9.65 -12.62 9.57
CA VAL A 79 10.81 -11.92 9.03
C VAL A 79 10.35 -10.82 8.09
N GLN A 80 10.98 -9.65 8.23
CA GLN A 80 10.71 -8.48 7.40
C GLN A 80 11.92 -8.20 6.50
N ILE A 81 11.67 -8.04 5.21
CA ILE A 81 12.65 -7.78 4.18
C ILE A 81 12.34 -6.42 3.55
N ILE A 82 13.37 -5.59 3.40
CA ILE A 82 13.26 -4.32 2.68
C ILE A 82 13.47 -4.64 1.19
N LEU A 83 12.42 -4.48 0.39
CA LEU A 83 12.49 -4.68 -1.07
C LEU A 83 13.08 -3.46 -1.77
N GLU A 84 12.73 -2.27 -1.28
CA GLU A 84 13.16 -0.99 -1.83
C GLU A 84 13.08 0.08 -0.74
N ASP A 85 14.08 0.95 -0.69
CA ASP A 85 14.12 2.09 0.23
C ASP A 85 14.49 3.35 -0.56
N ASN A 86 13.52 4.26 -0.69
CA ASN A 86 13.71 5.54 -1.39
C ASN A 86 13.41 6.68 -0.41
N TRP A 87 13.81 7.90 -0.78
CA TRP A 87 13.67 9.10 0.05
C TRP A 87 12.22 9.45 0.49
N ILE A 88 11.19 8.98 -0.22
CA ILE A 88 9.77 9.21 0.11
C ILE A 88 9.03 7.99 0.67
N SER A 89 9.50 6.77 0.39
CA SER A 89 8.75 5.57 0.71
C SER A 89 9.63 4.33 0.74
N LYS A 90 9.16 3.35 1.51
CA LYS A 90 9.83 2.07 1.73
C LYS A 90 8.87 0.94 1.42
N LYS A 91 9.33 -0.02 0.61
CA LYS A 91 8.58 -1.25 0.29
C LYS A 91 9.13 -2.39 1.12
N ASN A 92 8.24 -3.09 1.81
CA ASN A 92 8.59 -4.21 2.67
C ASN A 92 7.90 -5.49 2.20
N LEU A 93 8.55 -6.61 2.47
CA LEU A 93 8.02 -7.96 2.36
C LEU A 93 8.01 -8.56 3.76
N GLY A 94 6.85 -8.99 4.21
CA GLY A 94 6.68 -9.79 5.41
C GLY A 94 6.55 -11.26 5.04
N VAL A 95 7.26 -12.13 5.75
CA VAL A 95 7.10 -13.58 5.63
C VAL A 95 6.83 -14.15 7.02
N LYS A 96 5.66 -14.77 7.17
CA LYS A 96 5.30 -15.59 8.32
C LYS A 96 5.77 -17.01 8.05
N TYR A 97 6.46 -17.62 9.00
CA TYR A 97 6.95 -18.99 8.90
C TYR A 97 6.84 -19.72 10.24
N GLY A 98 6.93 -21.04 10.20
CA GLY A 98 7.01 -21.88 11.37
C GLY A 98 8.03 -22.99 11.14
N THR A 99 8.16 -23.90 12.09
CA THR A 99 9.01 -25.08 11.95
C THR A 99 8.18 -26.31 11.62
N ASP A 100 8.78 -27.25 10.90
CA ASP A 100 8.21 -28.58 10.72
C ASP A 100 7.96 -29.27 12.08
N LYS A 101 7.23 -30.40 12.07
CA LYS A 101 6.90 -31.14 13.29
C LYS A 101 8.14 -31.66 14.05
N GLN A 102 9.30 -31.72 13.39
CA GLN A 102 10.56 -32.19 13.96
C GLN A 102 11.44 -31.03 14.47
N GLY A 103 11.05 -29.78 14.19
CA GLY A 103 11.80 -28.58 14.56
C GLY A 103 13.06 -28.33 13.70
N LEU A 104 13.24 -29.04 12.58
CA LEU A 104 14.49 -29.06 11.82
C LEU A 104 14.49 -28.13 10.61
N THR A 105 13.31 -27.86 10.05
CA THR A 105 13.15 -27.08 8.82
C THR A 105 12.20 -25.93 9.02
N ASN A 106 12.61 -24.72 8.63
CA ASN A 106 11.68 -23.60 8.57
C ASN A 106 10.80 -23.69 7.32
N ILE A 107 9.49 -23.53 7.49
CA ILE A 107 8.49 -23.62 6.42
C ILE A 107 7.77 -22.27 6.32
N PRO A 108 7.76 -21.61 5.15
CA PRO A 108 6.98 -20.39 4.94
C PRO A 108 5.48 -20.72 4.97
N ILE A 109 4.71 -19.94 5.73
CA ILE A 109 3.27 -20.12 5.91
C ILE A 109 2.54 -19.12 5.03
N SER A 110 2.93 -17.85 5.15
CA SER A 110 2.36 -16.79 4.35
C SER A 110 3.35 -15.66 4.11
N ALA A 111 3.10 -14.88 3.07
CA ALA A 111 3.86 -13.66 2.82
C ALA A 111 2.97 -12.54 2.32
N TYR A 112 3.39 -11.32 2.60
CA TYR A 112 2.69 -10.13 2.18
C TYR A 112 3.64 -9.00 1.88
N SER A 113 3.21 -8.02 1.07
CA SER A 113 4.02 -6.84 0.78
C SER A 113 3.27 -5.55 1.08
N THR A 114 3.97 -4.61 1.69
CA THR A 114 3.43 -3.30 2.08
C THR A 114 4.35 -2.18 1.61
N ILE A 115 3.77 -0.98 1.51
CA ILE A 115 4.50 0.27 1.32
C ILE A 115 4.23 1.18 2.51
N THR A 116 5.27 1.82 3.05
CA THR A 116 5.18 2.81 4.13
C THR A 116 5.86 4.11 3.70
N GLY A 117 5.44 5.24 4.27
CA GLY A 117 5.91 6.58 3.90
C GLY A 117 4.84 7.40 3.17
N PHE A 118 5.26 8.32 2.29
CA PHE A 118 4.34 9.16 1.52
C PHE A 118 3.72 8.35 0.37
N THR A 119 2.45 7.95 0.55
CA THR A 119 1.69 7.13 -0.42
C THR A 119 0.69 7.93 -1.24
N SER A 120 0.55 9.23 -0.98
CA SER A 120 -0.37 10.12 -1.70
C SER A 120 0.17 10.39 -3.11
N GLY A 121 -0.18 9.52 -4.05
CA GLY A 121 0.28 9.57 -5.44
C GLY A 121 1.08 8.35 -5.88
N THR A 122 1.32 7.37 -5.02
CA THR A 122 1.94 6.10 -5.43
C THR A 122 1.23 4.93 -4.78
N ILE A 123 0.74 4.01 -5.61
CA ILE A 123 0.11 2.77 -5.17
C ILE A 123 1.01 1.61 -5.53
N TRP A 124 1.32 0.78 -4.54
CA TRP A 124 1.98 -0.50 -4.74
C TRP A 124 0.95 -1.62 -4.80
N ARG A 125 0.95 -2.38 -5.90
CA ARG A 125 0.09 -3.54 -6.12
C ARG A 125 0.97 -4.77 -6.30
N PRO A 126 1.20 -5.58 -5.26
CA PRO A 126 1.89 -6.85 -5.42
C PRO A 126 1.00 -7.81 -6.22
N ASN A 127 1.53 -8.34 -7.33
CA ASN A 127 0.83 -9.28 -8.21
C ASN A 127 1.15 -10.73 -7.84
N THR A 128 2.39 -10.99 -7.41
CA THR A 128 2.85 -12.33 -7.09
C THR A 128 3.93 -12.26 -6.02
N ILE A 129 3.78 -13.07 -4.97
CA ILE A 129 4.83 -13.32 -3.98
C ILE A 129 5.05 -14.82 -3.94
N LYS A 130 6.30 -15.24 -4.11
CA LYS A 130 6.76 -16.62 -4.00
C LYS A 130 7.87 -16.67 -2.96
N VAL A 131 7.77 -17.62 -2.05
CA VAL A 131 8.80 -17.88 -1.03
C VAL A 131 9.08 -19.37 -1.04
N TYR A 132 10.35 -19.73 -1.15
CA TYR A 132 10.83 -21.11 -1.21
C TYR A 132 11.82 -21.34 -0.09
N THR A 133 11.80 -22.55 0.48
CA THR A 133 12.88 -23.06 1.32
C THR A 133 14.14 -23.23 0.46
N THR A 134 15.31 -23.04 1.05
CA THR A 134 16.59 -23.36 0.42
C THR A 134 17.15 -24.67 1.00
N ASP A 135 18.27 -25.15 0.44
CA ASP A 135 19.00 -26.30 1.01
C ASP A 135 19.52 -26.00 2.43
N ASP A 136 19.67 -24.71 2.76
CA ASP A 136 19.83 -24.24 4.13
C ASP A 136 18.44 -24.05 4.74
N ASN A 137 18.11 -24.93 5.68
CA ASN A 137 16.84 -24.95 6.43
C ASN A 137 16.53 -23.65 7.19
N ASN A 138 17.50 -22.73 7.29
CA ASN A 138 17.36 -21.43 7.93
C ASN A 138 17.40 -20.26 6.95
N LYS A 139 17.14 -20.51 5.66
CA LYS A 139 17.06 -19.47 4.64
C LYS A 139 15.88 -19.66 3.72
N PHE A 140 15.31 -18.54 3.30
CA PHE A 140 14.28 -18.49 2.28
C PHE A 140 14.75 -17.71 1.06
N GLN A 141 14.45 -18.24 -0.11
CA GLN A 141 14.52 -17.50 -1.36
C GLN A 141 13.16 -16.88 -1.66
N TYR A 142 13.12 -15.58 -1.89
CA TYR A 142 11.90 -14.87 -2.23
C TYR A 142 11.93 -14.32 -3.67
N PHE A 143 10.75 -14.23 -4.27
CA PHE A 143 10.52 -13.58 -5.55
C PHE A 143 9.19 -12.81 -5.49
N VAL A 144 9.27 -11.50 -5.68
CA VAL A 144 8.12 -10.58 -5.64
C VAL A 144 7.99 -9.87 -6.96
N VAL A 145 6.80 -9.91 -7.55
CA VAL A 145 6.43 -9.14 -8.74
C VAL A 145 5.25 -8.27 -8.37
N GLY A 146 5.29 -7.01 -8.75
CA GLY A 146 4.16 -6.12 -8.61
C GLY A 146 4.23 -4.90 -9.51
N ILE A 147 3.22 -4.08 -9.40
CA ILE A 147 3.00 -2.88 -10.19
C ILE A 147 3.02 -1.67 -9.26
N VAL A 148 3.79 -0.65 -9.65
CA VAL A 148 3.75 0.67 -9.04
C VAL A 148 2.91 1.57 -9.95
N GLU A 149 1.80 2.09 -9.45
CA GLU A 149 0.98 3.09 -10.12
C GLU A 149 1.27 4.47 -9.55
N TRP A 150 1.59 5.42 -10.43
CA TRP A 150 1.75 6.82 -10.07
C TRP A 150 0.46 7.55 -10.38
N LYS A 151 -0.12 8.17 -9.35
CA LYS A 151 -1.37 8.91 -9.44
C LYS A 151 -1.13 10.38 -9.27
N LEU A 152 -1.69 11.16 -10.18
CA LEU A 152 -1.79 12.60 -10.08
C LEU A 152 -3.27 12.96 -10.17
N LEU A 153 -3.78 13.67 -9.17
CA LEU A 153 -5.16 14.14 -9.14
C LEU A 153 -6.21 13.01 -9.30
N GLY A 154 -5.93 11.84 -8.70
CA GLY A 154 -6.79 10.66 -8.77
C GLY A 154 -6.64 9.80 -10.03
N ALA A 155 -6.02 10.32 -11.08
CA ALA A 155 -5.76 9.58 -12.32
C ALA A 155 -4.38 8.90 -12.30
N THR A 156 -4.29 7.66 -12.80
CA THR A 156 -3.01 6.97 -12.99
C THR A 156 -2.33 7.55 -14.23
N ILE A 157 -1.17 8.21 -14.03
CA ILE A 157 -0.39 8.84 -15.10
C ILE A 157 0.75 7.95 -15.60
N TYR A 158 1.22 7.03 -14.75
CA TYR A 158 2.32 6.13 -15.09
C TYR A 158 2.20 4.82 -14.32
N THR A 159 2.64 3.74 -14.95
CA THR A 159 2.60 2.38 -14.39
C THR A 159 3.92 1.69 -14.66
N GLN A 160 4.52 1.11 -13.62
CA GLN A 160 5.81 0.44 -13.70
C GLN A 160 5.75 -0.95 -13.09
N SER A 161 6.16 -1.98 -13.85
CA SER A 161 6.37 -3.31 -13.28
C SER A 161 7.70 -3.36 -12.52
N LYS A 162 7.68 -3.88 -11.28
CA LYS A 162 8.88 -4.11 -10.47
C LYS A 162 8.99 -5.58 -10.09
N ARG A 163 10.23 -6.06 -10.05
CA ARG A 163 10.59 -7.43 -9.68
C ARG A 163 11.69 -7.39 -8.65
N PHE A 164 11.53 -8.16 -7.57
CA PHE A 164 12.51 -8.30 -6.50
C PHE A 164 12.81 -9.78 -6.30
N LYS A 165 14.08 -10.11 -6.11
CA LYS A 165 14.55 -11.45 -5.79
C LYS A 165 15.65 -11.35 -4.76
N GLY A 166 15.67 -12.25 -3.79
CA GLY A 166 16.76 -12.32 -2.83
C GLY A 166 16.64 -13.53 -1.92
N ILE A 167 17.57 -13.60 -0.96
CA ILE A 167 17.60 -14.61 0.09
C ILE A 167 17.54 -13.88 1.44
N VAL A 168 16.81 -14.46 2.39
CA VAL A 168 16.72 -13.96 3.76
C VAL A 168 16.95 -15.09 4.74
N SER A 169 17.74 -14.84 5.78
CA SER A 169 17.92 -15.78 6.89
C SER A 169 16.73 -15.72 7.84
N THR A 170 16.26 -16.88 8.26
CA THR A 170 15.33 -17.05 9.38
C THR A 170 16.11 -17.17 10.69
N LYS A 171 15.42 -16.94 11.81
CA LYS A 171 16.01 -17.03 13.15
C LYS A 171 15.82 -18.42 13.72
#